data_AF-A0A2D6HEU4-F1
#
_entry.id   AF-A0A2D6HEU4-F1
#
_cell.length_a   1.000
_cell.length_b   1.000
_cell.length_c   1.000
_cell.angle_alpha   90.00
_cell.angle_beta   90.00
_cell.angle_gamma   90.00
#
_symmetry.space_group_name_H-M   'P 1'
#
loop_
_entity.id
_entity.type
_entity.pdbx_description
1 polymer ?
#
loop_
_entity_poly.entity_id
_entity_poly.type
_entity_poly.pdbx_seq_one_letter_code
_entity_poly.pdbx_strand_id
1 'polypeptide(L)'
;MPHLNELHEELGDEGLVVVGVSDEGMGLIEKHVDKTGMHFPVARTKARVDMLYGVSGYPSAVVIDAAGRLVWSGHPGGLDESLLRGLLEDAAFVPAVEGKAYKGLNKRIRKGEYGKALDEALKGLGKTPDDPGFAKARASLEGLLEHKRAAAEEAVESGDHGLAWGLLSEVQELFDGRDEAKAAKVRAKAIEKLPQAKDAIEAFKKIQKADAVAMTGEYEKAARTYKIVASKFPDTASGKRAQAFMKRHPL
;
A
#
# COMPACT_ATOMS: atom_id res chain seq x y z
N MET A 1 -19.04 8.39 13.44
CA MET A 1 -18.37 9.35 12.53
C MET A 1 -19.06 9.24 11.18
N PRO A 2 -20.15 9.99 10.93
CA PRO A 2 -21.05 9.71 9.79
C PRO A 2 -20.33 9.68 8.44
N HIS A 3 -19.56 10.74 8.14
CA HIS A 3 -18.80 10.86 6.89
C HIS A 3 -17.88 9.67 6.58
N LEU A 4 -17.11 9.20 7.58
CA LEU A 4 -16.18 8.08 7.36
C LEU A 4 -16.89 6.72 7.31
N ASN A 5 -18.05 6.58 7.95
CA ASN A 5 -18.88 5.39 7.79
C ASN A 5 -19.46 5.32 6.38
N GLU A 6 -20.00 6.43 5.88
CA GLU A 6 -20.54 6.55 4.52
C GLU A 6 -19.47 6.19 3.48
N LEU A 7 -18.29 6.82 3.56
CA LEU A 7 -17.19 6.48 2.64
C LEU A 7 -16.76 5.02 2.75
N HIS A 8 -16.70 4.44 3.95
CA HIS A 8 -16.31 3.04 4.14
C HIS A 8 -17.32 2.07 3.51
N GLU A 9 -18.62 2.35 3.66
CA GLU A 9 -19.69 1.51 3.13
C GLU A 9 -19.80 1.63 1.62
N GLU A 10 -19.74 2.85 1.08
CA GLU A 10 -19.93 3.11 -0.34
C GLU A 10 -18.73 2.68 -1.18
N LEU A 11 -17.50 2.93 -0.69
CA LEU A 11 -16.28 2.71 -1.46
C LEU A 11 -15.52 1.45 -1.04
N GLY A 12 -15.99 0.75 0.01
CA GLY A 12 -15.33 -0.45 0.53
C GLY A 12 -15.19 -1.57 -0.50
N ASP A 13 -16.24 -1.79 -1.29
CA ASP A 13 -16.26 -2.78 -2.37
C ASP A 13 -15.42 -2.36 -3.58
N GLU A 14 -15.14 -1.06 -3.72
CA GLU A 14 -14.26 -0.48 -4.73
C GLU A 14 -12.78 -0.54 -4.29
N GLY A 15 -12.50 -0.95 -3.04
CA GLY A 15 -11.14 -1.15 -2.52
C GLY A 15 -10.72 -0.16 -1.44
N LEU A 16 -11.59 0.76 -1.02
CA LEU A 16 -11.29 1.65 0.09
C LEU A 16 -11.28 0.87 1.41
N VAL A 17 -10.16 0.94 2.13
CA VAL A 17 -10.07 0.42 3.49
C VAL A 17 -9.91 1.58 4.46
N VAL A 18 -10.96 1.86 5.23
CA VAL A 18 -10.90 2.81 6.34
C VAL A 18 -10.46 2.07 7.60
N VAL A 19 -9.43 2.59 8.28
CA VAL A 19 -8.96 2.04 9.56
C VAL A 19 -8.84 3.17 10.57
N GLY A 20 -9.60 3.10 11.66
CA GLY A 20 -9.40 3.96 12.82
C GLY A 20 -8.13 3.55 13.56
N VAL A 21 -7.27 4.49 13.93
CA VAL A 21 -6.03 4.19 14.66
C VAL A 21 -6.02 4.94 15.98
N SER A 22 -5.82 4.23 17.10
CA SER A 22 -5.76 4.83 18.44
C SER A 22 -4.67 4.16 19.29
N ASP A 23 -4.00 4.95 20.12
CA ASP A 23 -3.06 4.48 21.14
C ASP A 23 -3.69 4.42 22.55
N GLU A 24 -4.98 4.75 22.67
CA GLU A 24 -5.71 4.71 23.93
C GLU A 24 -5.94 3.28 24.46
N GLY A 25 -6.41 3.18 25.70
CA GLY A 25 -6.82 1.92 26.31
C GLY A 25 -8.07 1.34 25.65
N MET A 26 -8.16 0.00 25.55
CA MET A 26 -9.30 -0.69 24.90
C MET A 26 -10.66 -0.22 25.41
N GLY A 27 -10.84 -0.01 26.71
CA GLY A 27 -12.12 0.45 27.25
C GLY A 27 -12.53 1.87 26.82
N LEU A 28 -11.57 2.75 26.50
CA LEU A 28 -11.87 4.07 25.93
C LEU A 28 -12.24 3.94 24.45
N ILE A 29 -11.51 3.10 23.71
CA ILE A 29 -11.76 2.81 22.31
C ILE A 29 -13.16 2.21 22.13
N GLU A 30 -13.49 1.14 22.87
CA GLU A 30 -14.80 0.48 22.83
C GLU A 30 -15.94 1.47 23.13
N LYS A 31 -15.80 2.24 24.22
CA LYS A 31 -16.78 3.28 24.57
C LYS A 31 -16.93 4.34 23.48
N HIS A 32 -15.85 4.70 22.80
CA HIS A 32 -15.90 5.66 21.69
C HIS A 32 -16.58 5.07 20.45
N VAL A 33 -16.28 3.81 20.11
CA VAL A 33 -16.92 3.08 19.02
C VAL A 33 -18.43 2.98 19.27
N ASP A 34 -18.84 2.54 20.47
CA ASP A 34 -20.26 2.44 20.86
C ASP A 34 -20.96 3.78 20.79
N LYS A 35 -20.30 4.85 21.26
CA LYS A 35 -20.87 6.21 21.26
C LYS A 35 -21.01 6.78 19.86
N THR A 36 -20.09 6.47 18.94
CA THR A 36 -20.00 7.12 17.63
C THR A 36 -20.52 6.25 16.47
N GLY A 37 -20.86 4.99 16.74
CA GLY A 37 -21.34 4.03 15.76
C GLY A 37 -20.35 3.80 14.64
N MET A 38 -19.05 3.62 14.94
CA MET A 38 -18.05 3.37 13.90
C MET A 38 -18.27 1.99 13.26
N HIS A 39 -18.38 1.95 11.93
CA HIS A 39 -18.61 0.70 11.18
C HIS A 39 -17.34 0.12 10.55
N PHE A 40 -16.26 0.89 10.52
CA PHE A 40 -14.96 0.46 10.02
C PHE A 40 -14.07 -0.12 11.14
N PRO A 41 -13.09 -0.99 10.81
CA PRO A 41 -12.15 -1.53 11.78
C PRO A 41 -11.38 -0.44 12.54
N VAL A 42 -11.21 -0.63 13.86
CA VAL A 42 -10.36 0.22 14.70
C VAL A 42 -9.18 -0.59 15.22
N ALA A 43 -7.97 -0.17 14.84
CA ALA A 43 -6.71 -0.73 15.28
C ALA A 43 -6.20 0.02 16.51
N ARG A 44 -6.02 -0.72 17.61
CA ARG A 44 -5.22 -0.24 18.73
C ARG A 44 -3.75 -0.44 18.41
N THR A 45 -2.94 0.60 18.58
CA THR A 45 -1.51 0.56 18.34
C THR A 45 -0.74 0.99 19.58
N LYS A 46 0.39 0.34 19.86
CA LYS A 46 1.42 0.89 20.77
C LYS A 46 2.37 1.83 20.04
N ALA A 47 2.22 1.86 18.73
CA ALA A 47 3.08 2.57 17.84
C ALA A 47 2.54 4.01 17.69
N ARG A 48 3.40 5.03 17.84
CA ARG A 48 3.23 6.42 17.41
C ARG A 48 3.08 6.58 15.88
N VAL A 49 2.00 6.01 15.35
CA VAL A 49 1.62 6.06 13.93
C VAL A 49 1.37 7.51 13.50
N ASP A 50 0.82 8.33 14.40
CA ASP A 50 0.68 9.77 14.25
C ASP A 50 1.99 10.43 13.79
N MET A 51 3.10 10.11 14.43
CA MET A 51 4.40 10.64 14.04
C MET A 51 4.84 10.14 12.66
N LEU A 52 4.64 8.86 12.33
CA LEU A 52 5.05 8.32 11.00
C LEU A 52 4.41 9.06 9.83
N TYR A 53 3.17 9.50 10.03
CA TYR A 53 2.41 10.20 9.02
C TYR A 53 2.41 11.73 9.21
N GLY A 54 3.17 12.25 10.18
CA GLY A 54 3.28 13.69 10.44
C GLY A 54 2.01 14.35 10.95
N VAL A 55 1.15 13.59 11.64
CA VAL A 55 -0.07 14.09 12.29
C VAL A 55 0.31 14.94 13.50
N SER A 56 -0.17 16.19 13.54
CA SER A 56 0.13 17.17 14.60
C SER A 56 -1.05 17.51 15.51
N GLY A 57 -2.24 16.98 15.23
CA GLY A 57 -3.45 17.20 16.03
C GLY A 57 -4.57 16.25 15.64
N TYR A 58 -5.58 16.11 16.52
CA TYR A 58 -6.74 15.24 16.31
C TYR A 58 -8.04 16.07 16.22
N PRO A 59 -9.02 15.66 15.39
CA PRO A 59 -8.99 14.47 14.52
C PRO A 59 -8.21 14.73 13.22
N SER A 60 -7.45 13.74 12.77
CA SER A 60 -6.70 13.76 11.51
C SER A 60 -6.88 12.44 10.78
N ALA A 61 -6.80 12.49 9.45
CA ALA A 61 -6.78 11.35 8.56
C ALA A 61 -5.65 11.52 7.53
N VAL A 62 -5.18 10.38 7.02
CA VAL A 62 -4.24 10.31 5.91
C VAL A 62 -4.77 9.32 4.88
N VAL A 63 -4.55 9.61 3.59
CA VAL A 63 -4.88 8.70 2.50
C VAL A 63 -3.58 8.17 1.91
N ILE A 64 -3.52 6.85 1.85
CA ILE A 64 -2.43 6.09 1.23
C ILE A 64 -3.00 5.46 -0.03
N ASP A 65 -2.38 5.70 -1.18
CA ASP A 65 -2.80 5.08 -2.44
C ASP A 65 -2.36 3.61 -2.54
N ALA A 66 -2.78 2.90 -3.59
CA ALA A 66 -2.42 1.49 -3.80
C ALA A 66 -0.93 1.25 -4.05
N ALA A 67 -0.17 2.30 -4.40
CA ALA A 67 1.29 2.26 -4.50
C ALA A 67 1.98 2.49 -3.14
N GLY A 68 1.21 2.70 -2.06
CA GLY A 68 1.73 2.94 -0.72
C GLY A 68 2.20 4.39 -0.50
N ARG A 69 1.84 5.33 -1.38
CA ARG A 69 2.23 6.75 -1.28
C ARG A 69 1.21 7.50 -0.43
N LEU A 70 1.69 8.39 0.44
CA LEU A 70 0.84 9.36 1.14
C LEU A 70 0.42 10.45 0.15
N VAL A 71 -0.84 10.42 -0.27
CA VAL A 71 -1.39 11.32 -1.29
C VAL A 71 -2.24 12.45 -0.69
N TRP A 72 -2.73 12.27 0.54
CA TRP A 72 -3.47 13.30 1.25
C TRP A 72 -3.32 13.18 2.77
N SER A 73 -3.39 14.31 3.48
CA SER A 73 -3.44 14.39 4.94
C SER A 73 -4.23 15.61 5.38
N GLY A 74 -5.12 15.46 6.37
CA GLY A 74 -5.90 16.58 6.89
C GLY A 74 -6.99 16.19 7.88
N HIS A 75 -7.92 17.10 8.13
CA HIS A 75 -9.08 16.82 8.97
C HIS A 75 -10.05 15.87 8.23
N PRO A 76 -10.55 14.79 8.85
CA PRO A 76 -11.35 13.77 8.16
C PRO A 76 -12.65 14.30 7.53
N GLY A 77 -13.26 15.33 8.12
CA GLY A 77 -14.45 15.98 7.54
C GLY A 77 -14.17 16.79 6.26
N GLY A 78 -12.91 16.97 5.87
CA GLY A 78 -12.52 17.59 4.60
C GLY A 78 -12.05 16.58 3.55
N LEU A 79 -12.23 15.28 3.80
CA LEU A 79 -11.88 14.24 2.83
C LEU A 79 -12.93 14.21 1.72
N ASP A 80 -12.49 14.53 0.51
CA ASP A 80 -13.33 14.59 -0.69
C ASP A 80 -13.52 13.21 -1.31
N GLU A 81 -14.77 12.81 -1.54
CA GLU A 81 -15.12 11.54 -2.19
C GLU A 81 -14.58 11.48 -3.63
N SER A 82 -14.55 12.59 -4.37
CA SER A 82 -14.05 12.61 -5.75
C SER A 82 -12.55 12.31 -5.81
N LEU A 83 -11.77 12.78 -4.83
CA LEU A 83 -10.37 12.41 -4.66
C LEU A 83 -10.25 10.90 -4.43
N LEU A 84 -11.06 10.34 -3.53
CA LEU A 84 -11.03 8.91 -3.24
C LEU A 84 -11.42 8.08 -4.46
N ARG A 85 -12.48 8.46 -5.19
CA ARG A 85 -12.89 7.77 -6.41
C ARG A 85 -11.82 7.81 -7.49
N GLY A 86 -11.17 8.96 -7.72
CA GLY A 86 -10.03 9.03 -8.63
C GLY A 86 -8.87 8.14 -8.19
N LEU A 87 -8.59 8.09 -6.88
CA LEU A 87 -7.58 7.16 -6.34
C LEU A 87 -8.01 5.70 -6.44
N LEU A 88 -9.30 5.39 -6.41
CA LEU A 88 -9.86 4.04 -6.49
C LEU A 88 -9.92 3.52 -7.92
N GLU A 89 -10.12 4.42 -8.91
CA GLU A 89 -9.91 4.09 -10.32
C GLU A 89 -8.48 3.56 -10.55
N ASP A 90 -7.51 4.13 -9.83
CA ASP A 90 -6.11 3.69 -9.83
C ASP A 90 -5.81 2.60 -8.78
N ALA A 91 -6.65 2.44 -7.73
CA ALA A 91 -6.38 1.52 -6.65
C ALA A 91 -6.74 0.11 -7.08
N ALA A 92 -5.75 -0.59 -7.58
CA ALA A 92 -5.95 -1.97 -7.95
C ALA A 92 -6.13 -2.87 -6.71
N PHE A 93 -7.38 -3.13 -6.38
CA PHE A 93 -7.80 -4.03 -5.33
C PHE A 93 -8.24 -5.36 -5.94
N VAL A 94 -7.84 -6.48 -5.31
CA VAL A 94 -8.32 -7.81 -5.69
C VAL A 94 -9.29 -8.31 -4.62
N PRO A 95 -10.60 -8.01 -4.74
CA PRO A 95 -11.59 -8.48 -3.79
C PRO A 95 -11.66 -10.00 -3.78
N ALA A 96 -12.02 -10.56 -2.62
CA ALA A 96 -12.44 -11.95 -2.57
C ALA A 96 -13.73 -12.12 -3.40
N VAL A 97 -13.80 -13.19 -4.18
CA VAL A 97 -14.99 -13.51 -4.97
C VAL A 97 -15.93 -14.37 -4.14
N GLU A 98 -17.18 -13.96 -4.01
CA GLU A 98 -18.16 -14.73 -3.23
C GLU A 98 -18.52 -16.05 -3.90
N GLY A 99 -18.59 -17.12 -3.10
CA GLY A 99 -19.03 -18.44 -3.56
C GLY A 99 -18.02 -19.56 -3.31
N LYS A 100 -18.53 -20.77 -3.07
CA LYS A 100 -17.70 -21.95 -2.76
C LYS A 100 -16.79 -22.35 -3.91
N ALA A 101 -17.20 -22.09 -5.15
CA ALA A 101 -16.43 -22.38 -6.36
C ALA A 101 -15.07 -21.67 -6.38
N TYR A 102 -14.97 -20.49 -5.75
CA TYR A 102 -13.77 -19.65 -5.76
C TYR A 102 -12.86 -19.86 -4.55
N LYS A 103 -13.08 -20.91 -3.75
CA LYS A 103 -12.29 -21.15 -2.53
C LYS A 103 -10.78 -21.27 -2.82
N GLY A 104 -10.40 -21.91 -3.93
CA GLY A 104 -9.00 -22.03 -4.36
C GLY A 104 -8.41 -20.68 -4.74
N LEU A 105 -9.08 -19.98 -5.66
CA LEU A 105 -8.77 -18.62 -6.09
C LEU A 105 -8.57 -17.65 -4.91
N ASN A 106 -9.57 -17.57 -4.03
CA ASN A 106 -9.52 -16.70 -2.85
C ASN A 106 -8.41 -17.08 -1.88
N LYS A 107 -8.05 -18.36 -1.79
CA LYS A 107 -6.90 -18.79 -0.97
C LYS A 107 -5.58 -18.27 -1.55
N ARG A 108 -5.45 -18.20 -2.89
CA ARG A 108 -4.26 -17.66 -3.55
C ARG A 108 -4.17 -16.15 -3.42
N ILE A 109 -5.28 -15.46 -3.63
CA ILE A 109 -5.39 -14.00 -3.42
C ILE A 109 -4.95 -13.65 -1.98
N ARG A 110 -5.50 -14.33 -0.97
CA ARG A 110 -5.10 -14.09 0.45
C ARG A 110 -3.63 -14.34 0.76
N LYS A 111 -2.95 -15.16 -0.04
CA LYS A 111 -1.53 -15.47 0.13
C LYS A 111 -0.60 -14.55 -0.68
N GLY A 112 -1.14 -13.62 -1.48
CA GLY A 112 -0.36 -12.85 -2.44
C GLY A 112 0.14 -13.67 -3.64
N GLU A 113 -0.39 -14.88 -3.87
CA GLU A 113 -0.02 -15.73 -5.00
C GLU A 113 -0.78 -15.30 -6.28
N TYR A 114 -0.68 -14.03 -6.67
CA TYR A 114 -1.52 -13.42 -7.71
C TYR A 114 -1.31 -14.00 -9.10
N GLY A 115 -0.09 -14.39 -9.47
CA GLY A 115 0.16 -15.09 -10.74
C GLY A 115 -0.61 -16.42 -10.82
N LYS A 116 -0.60 -17.19 -9.74
CA LYS A 116 -1.35 -18.45 -9.64
C LYS A 116 -2.86 -18.21 -9.53
N ALA A 117 -3.29 -17.13 -8.88
CA ALA A 117 -4.69 -16.73 -8.82
C ALA A 117 -5.22 -16.39 -10.22
N LEU A 118 -4.43 -15.66 -11.02
CA LEU A 118 -4.77 -15.31 -12.40
C LEU A 118 -4.85 -16.55 -13.30
N ASP A 119 -3.91 -17.48 -13.16
CA ASP A 119 -3.98 -18.79 -13.85
C ASP A 119 -5.26 -19.55 -13.49
N GLU A 120 -5.68 -19.52 -12.22
CA GLU A 120 -6.90 -20.18 -11.76
C GLU A 120 -8.15 -19.50 -12.33
N ALA A 121 -8.19 -18.16 -12.37
CA ALA A 121 -9.26 -17.40 -12.99
C ALA A 121 -9.37 -17.70 -14.49
N LEU A 122 -8.26 -17.69 -15.22
CA LEU A 122 -8.23 -18.01 -16.65
C LEU A 122 -8.66 -19.45 -16.94
N LYS A 123 -8.24 -20.42 -16.11
CA LYS A 123 -8.71 -21.82 -16.21
C LYS A 123 -10.20 -21.94 -15.92
N GLY A 124 -10.71 -21.16 -14.98
CA GLY A 124 -12.14 -21.08 -14.68
C GLY A 124 -12.94 -20.58 -15.90
N LEU A 125 -12.52 -19.46 -16.48
CA LEU A 125 -13.11 -18.88 -17.70
C LEU A 125 -12.99 -19.82 -18.91
N GLY A 126 -11.91 -20.58 -19.03
CA GLY A 126 -11.77 -21.59 -20.09
C GLY A 126 -12.81 -22.72 -20.01
N LYS A 127 -13.39 -22.97 -18.83
CA LYS A 127 -14.47 -23.96 -18.62
C LYS A 127 -15.85 -23.32 -18.67
N THR A 128 -15.97 -22.12 -18.11
CA THR A 128 -17.21 -21.34 -18.02
C THR A 128 -16.90 -19.90 -18.44
N PRO A 129 -16.97 -19.60 -19.76
CA PRO A 129 -16.53 -18.31 -20.30
C PRO A 129 -17.22 -17.08 -19.68
N ASP A 130 -18.48 -17.24 -19.29
CA ASP A 130 -19.31 -16.15 -18.74
C ASP A 130 -19.38 -16.16 -17.19
N ASP A 131 -18.44 -16.86 -16.51
CA ASP A 131 -18.43 -16.88 -15.05
C ASP A 131 -18.06 -15.49 -14.48
N PRO A 132 -18.98 -14.81 -13.79
CA PRO A 132 -18.76 -13.43 -13.36
C PRO A 132 -17.68 -13.32 -12.28
N GLY A 133 -17.50 -14.36 -11.47
CA GLY A 133 -16.51 -14.37 -10.39
C GLY A 133 -15.09 -14.50 -10.92
N PHE A 134 -14.85 -15.43 -11.85
CA PHE A 134 -13.55 -15.55 -12.50
C PHE A 134 -13.24 -14.34 -13.40
N ALA A 135 -14.25 -13.76 -14.06
CA ALA A 135 -14.08 -12.53 -14.84
C ALA A 135 -13.66 -11.35 -13.95
N LYS A 136 -14.36 -11.15 -12.82
CA LYS A 136 -14.04 -10.09 -11.83
C LYS A 136 -12.61 -10.26 -11.29
N ALA A 137 -12.26 -11.47 -10.84
CA ALA A 137 -10.92 -11.72 -10.32
C ALA A 137 -9.81 -11.50 -11.35
N ARG A 138 -10.03 -11.94 -12.59
CA ARG A 138 -9.08 -11.69 -13.69
C ARG A 138 -8.89 -10.19 -13.88
N ALA A 139 -9.96 -9.42 -14.04
CA ALA A 139 -9.90 -7.98 -14.26
C ALA A 139 -9.16 -7.26 -13.14
N SER A 140 -9.46 -7.59 -11.87
CA SER A 140 -8.76 -7.02 -10.71
C SER A 140 -7.27 -7.37 -10.67
N LEU A 141 -6.90 -8.62 -10.96
CA LEU A 141 -5.50 -9.07 -10.96
C LEU A 141 -4.69 -8.44 -12.10
N GLU A 142 -5.28 -8.35 -13.30
CA GLU A 142 -4.67 -7.69 -14.47
C GLU A 142 -4.55 -6.17 -14.23
N GLY A 143 -5.57 -5.53 -13.66
CA GLY A 143 -5.53 -4.12 -13.27
C GLY A 143 -4.42 -3.83 -12.25
N LEU A 144 -4.23 -4.70 -11.26
CA LEU A 144 -3.14 -4.57 -10.28
C LEU A 144 -1.76 -4.71 -10.89
N LEU A 145 -1.61 -5.67 -11.78
CA LEU A 145 -0.36 -5.86 -12.50
C LEU A 145 -0.05 -4.61 -13.33
N GLU A 146 -1.02 -4.08 -14.06
CA GLU A 146 -0.81 -2.90 -14.91
C GLU A 146 -0.54 -1.64 -14.09
N HIS A 147 -1.30 -1.40 -13.03
CA HIS A 147 -1.07 -0.26 -12.14
C HIS A 147 0.35 -0.28 -11.55
N LYS A 148 0.80 -1.42 -11.01
CA LYS A 148 2.16 -1.53 -10.46
C LYS A 148 3.23 -1.32 -11.52
N ARG A 149 2.99 -1.77 -12.76
CA ARG A 149 3.92 -1.55 -13.89
C ARG A 149 3.95 -0.09 -14.32
N ALA A 150 2.80 0.58 -14.39
CA ALA A 150 2.71 2.00 -14.72
C ALA A 150 3.40 2.85 -13.65
N ALA A 151 3.13 2.61 -12.37
CA ALA A 151 3.81 3.29 -11.27
C ALA A 151 5.32 3.03 -11.25
N ALA A 152 5.76 1.82 -11.62
CA ALA A 152 7.18 1.52 -11.75
C ALA A 152 7.84 2.33 -12.88
N GLU A 153 7.17 2.48 -14.03
CA GLU A 153 7.70 3.28 -15.14
C GLU A 153 7.68 4.78 -14.81
N GLU A 154 6.62 5.29 -14.17
CA GLU A 154 6.59 6.66 -13.64
C GLU A 154 7.79 6.92 -12.70
N ALA A 155 8.08 5.97 -11.79
CA ALA A 155 9.23 6.07 -10.90
C ALA A 155 10.57 6.00 -11.65
N VAL A 156 10.66 5.30 -12.79
CA VAL A 156 11.86 5.35 -13.65
C VAL A 156 12.00 6.74 -14.28
N GLU A 157 10.92 7.28 -14.84
CA GLU A 157 10.89 8.60 -15.49
C GLU A 157 11.21 9.73 -14.52
N SER A 158 10.71 9.64 -13.28
CA SER A 158 10.98 10.62 -12.22
C SER A 158 12.37 10.47 -11.58
N GLY A 159 13.13 9.44 -11.97
CA GLY A 159 14.45 9.13 -11.41
C GLY A 159 14.42 8.49 -10.01
N ASP A 160 13.26 8.10 -9.50
CA ASP A 160 13.15 7.32 -8.25
C ASP A 160 13.42 5.83 -8.52
N HIS A 161 14.66 5.53 -8.85
CA HIS A 161 15.12 4.16 -9.15
C HIS A 161 14.95 3.19 -7.97
N GLY A 162 14.87 3.70 -6.73
CA GLY A 162 14.62 2.88 -5.56
C GLY A 162 13.18 2.36 -5.54
N LEU A 163 12.20 3.28 -5.73
CA LEU A 163 10.79 2.92 -5.84
C LEU A 163 10.51 2.05 -7.06
N ALA A 164 11.05 2.42 -8.23
CA ALA A 164 10.89 1.64 -9.45
C ALA A 164 11.37 0.19 -9.28
N TRP A 165 12.56 0.00 -8.70
CA TRP A 165 13.06 -1.34 -8.39
C TRP A 165 12.14 -2.07 -7.41
N GLY A 166 11.67 -1.40 -6.36
CA GLY A 166 10.76 -1.97 -5.37
C GLY A 166 9.45 -2.49 -5.98
N LEU A 167 8.79 -1.68 -6.80
CA LEU A 167 7.55 -2.03 -7.49
C LEU A 167 7.75 -3.21 -8.46
N LEU A 168 8.84 -3.21 -9.23
CA LEU A 168 9.17 -4.32 -10.14
C LEU A 168 9.53 -5.61 -9.39
N SER A 169 10.18 -5.51 -8.23
CA SER A 169 10.42 -6.65 -7.34
C SER A 169 9.13 -7.22 -6.79
N GLU A 170 8.19 -6.36 -6.39
CA GLU A 170 6.88 -6.81 -5.92
C GLU A 170 6.07 -7.50 -7.02
N VAL A 171 6.09 -6.97 -8.25
CA VAL A 171 5.47 -7.63 -9.42
C VAL A 171 6.06 -9.02 -9.66
N GLN A 172 7.38 -9.17 -9.52
CA GLN A 172 8.05 -10.47 -9.66
C GLN A 172 7.56 -11.48 -8.62
N GLU A 173 7.42 -11.05 -7.37
CA GLU A 173 7.01 -11.91 -6.26
C GLU A 173 5.53 -12.31 -6.36
N LEU A 174 4.65 -11.32 -6.56
CA LEU A 174 3.21 -11.53 -6.59
C LEU A 174 2.75 -12.29 -7.84
N PHE A 175 3.36 -12.02 -8.99
CA PHE A 175 2.98 -12.61 -10.28
C PHE A 175 3.96 -13.69 -10.76
N ASP A 176 4.66 -14.35 -9.84
CA ASP A 176 5.60 -15.43 -10.17
C ASP A 176 4.98 -16.49 -11.11
N GLY A 177 5.81 -16.98 -12.04
CA GLY A 177 5.40 -17.90 -13.10
C GLY A 177 4.81 -17.24 -14.36
N ARG A 178 4.50 -15.94 -14.31
CA ARG A 178 3.94 -15.18 -15.45
C ARG A 178 5.03 -14.50 -16.27
N ASP A 179 4.73 -14.18 -17.54
CA ASP A 179 5.68 -13.51 -18.43
C ASP A 179 5.93 -12.06 -18.01
N GLU A 180 4.94 -11.41 -17.44
CA GLU A 180 5.01 -10.06 -16.92
C GLU A 180 5.96 -9.97 -15.72
N ALA A 181 5.98 -11.00 -14.86
CA ALA A 181 6.97 -11.12 -13.79
C ALA A 181 8.39 -11.31 -14.34
N LYS A 182 8.56 -12.09 -15.42
CA LYS A 182 9.87 -12.22 -16.11
C LYS A 182 10.32 -10.88 -16.70
N ALA A 183 9.40 -10.14 -17.33
CA ALA A 183 9.69 -8.81 -17.86
C ALA A 183 10.08 -7.82 -16.75
N ALA A 184 9.33 -7.82 -15.64
CA ALA A 184 9.64 -7.00 -14.46
C ALA A 184 11.03 -7.33 -13.89
N LYS A 185 11.42 -8.62 -13.86
CA LYS A 185 12.77 -9.04 -13.48
C LYS A 185 13.86 -8.50 -14.38
N VAL A 186 13.64 -8.54 -15.69
CA VAL A 186 14.60 -7.97 -16.66
C VAL A 186 14.73 -6.46 -16.44
N ARG A 187 13.61 -5.75 -16.26
CA ARG A 187 13.60 -4.30 -16.01
C ARG A 187 14.28 -3.94 -14.69
N ALA A 188 13.98 -4.64 -13.59
CA ALA A 188 14.61 -4.41 -12.29
C ALA A 188 16.14 -4.60 -12.36
N LYS A 189 16.61 -5.64 -13.05
CA LYS A 189 18.05 -5.86 -13.29
C LYS A 189 18.68 -4.78 -14.16
N ALA A 190 17.94 -4.16 -15.08
CA ALA A 190 18.44 -3.04 -15.86
C ALA A 190 18.63 -1.81 -14.95
N ILE A 191 17.68 -1.54 -14.05
CA ILE A 191 17.78 -0.46 -13.05
C ILE A 191 18.99 -0.70 -12.14
N GLU A 192 19.20 -1.91 -11.63
CA GLU A 192 20.35 -2.24 -10.77
C GLU A 192 21.72 -1.94 -11.41
N LYS A 193 21.80 -1.95 -12.74
CA LYS A 193 23.02 -1.65 -13.49
C LYS A 193 23.25 -0.15 -13.71
N LEU A 194 22.26 0.70 -13.42
CA LEU A 194 22.43 2.15 -13.53
C LEU A 194 23.36 2.63 -12.40
N PRO A 195 24.43 3.39 -12.71
CA PRO A 195 25.38 3.87 -11.70
C PRO A 195 24.71 4.61 -10.54
N GLN A 196 23.68 5.41 -10.83
CA GLN A 196 22.93 6.19 -9.85
C GLN A 196 21.87 5.40 -9.06
N ALA A 197 21.53 4.17 -9.48
CA ALA A 197 20.45 3.41 -8.84
C ALA A 197 20.91 2.66 -7.59
N LYS A 198 22.20 2.36 -7.45
CA LYS A 198 22.72 1.57 -6.32
C LYS A 198 22.35 2.17 -4.97
N ASP A 199 22.63 3.46 -4.81
CA ASP A 199 22.34 4.21 -3.59
C ASP A 199 20.83 4.40 -3.39
N ALA A 200 20.07 4.61 -4.47
CA ALA A 200 18.61 4.74 -4.42
C ALA A 200 17.94 3.44 -3.94
N ILE A 201 18.36 2.28 -4.48
CA ILE A 201 17.85 0.96 -4.09
C ILE A 201 18.24 0.63 -2.65
N GLU A 202 19.49 0.90 -2.26
CA GLU A 202 19.93 0.67 -0.88
C GLU A 202 19.15 1.55 0.11
N ALA A 203 18.97 2.84 -0.20
CA ALA A 203 18.17 3.76 0.60
C ALA A 203 16.72 3.29 0.73
N PHE A 204 16.10 2.88 -0.38
CA PHE A 204 14.72 2.38 -0.41
C PHE A 204 14.53 1.16 0.49
N LYS A 205 15.40 0.14 0.38
CA LYS A 205 15.36 -1.05 1.24
C LYS A 205 15.48 -0.70 2.72
N LYS A 206 16.35 0.25 3.07
CA LYS A 206 16.51 0.68 4.47
C LYS A 206 15.29 1.42 4.98
N ILE A 207 14.65 2.25 4.16
CA ILE A 207 13.39 2.92 4.55
C ILE A 207 12.26 1.92 4.72
N GLN A 208 12.07 0.97 3.82
CA GLN A 208 11.03 -0.06 4.02
C GLN A 208 11.22 -0.83 5.33
N LYS A 209 12.48 -1.15 5.67
CA LYS A 209 12.80 -1.75 6.96
C LYS A 209 12.54 -0.80 8.14
N ALA A 210 12.86 0.48 8.01
CA ALA A 210 12.61 1.49 9.04
C ALA A 210 11.10 1.65 9.27
N ASP A 211 10.31 1.75 8.20
CA ASP A 211 8.85 1.82 8.21
C ASP A 211 8.27 0.60 8.95
N ALA A 212 8.71 -0.62 8.60
CA ALA A 212 8.27 -1.84 9.25
C ALA A 212 8.63 -1.89 10.75
N VAL A 213 9.83 -1.46 11.13
CA VAL A 213 10.26 -1.36 12.54
C VAL A 213 9.48 -0.29 13.29
N ALA A 214 9.14 0.82 12.64
CA ALA A 214 8.31 1.83 13.28
C ALA A 214 6.89 1.32 13.53
N MET A 215 6.34 0.53 12.62
CA MET A 215 5.03 -0.11 12.78
C MET A 215 4.98 -1.09 13.96
N THR A 216 6.12 -1.67 14.38
CA THR A 216 6.17 -2.50 15.61
C THR A 216 6.25 -1.69 16.90
N GLY A 217 6.31 -0.36 16.81
CA GLY A 217 6.46 0.54 17.95
C GLY A 217 7.91 0.83 18.35
N GLU A 218 8.90 0.27 17.65
CA GLU A 218 10.33 0.49 17.93
C GLU A 218 10.86 1.80 17.30
N TYR A 219 10.27 2.95 17.67
CA TYR A 219 10.55 4.25 17.04
C TYR A 219 11.99 4.69 17.08
N GLU A 220 12.67 4.54 18.21
CA GLU A 220 14.07 4.97 18.32
C GLU A 220 14.95 4.21 17.31
N LYS A 221 14.67 2.92 17.10
CA LYS A 221 15.40 2.07 16.17
C LYS A 221 15.07 2.43 14.72
N ALA A 222 13.80 2.73 14.43
CA ALA A 222 13.39 3.26 13.13
C ALA A 222 14.06 4.61 12.83
N ALA A 223 14.02 5.55 13.79
CA ALA A 223 14.60 6.88 13.68
C ALA A 223 16.13 6.86 13.50
N ARG A 224 16.85 5.93 14.14
CA ARG A 224 18.28 5.68 13.83
C ARG A 224 18.48 5.28 12.37
N THR A 225 17.59 4.45 11.83
CA THR A 225 17.66 4.02 10.42
C THR A 225 17.34 5.18 9.48
N TYR A 226 16.32 5.99 9.76
CA TYR A 226 16.04 7.21 8.99
C TYR A 226 17.23 8.18 9.02
N LYS A 227 17.86 8.40 10.19
CA LYS A 227 19.05 9.24 10.29
C LYS A 227 20.19 8.74 9.39
N ILE A 228 20.45 7.43 9.37
CA ILE A 228 21.46 6.81 8.50
C ILE A 228 21.11 7.05 7.02
N VAL A 229 19.84 6.86 6.64
CA VAL A 229 19.41 7.06 5.25
C VAL A 229 19.54 8.52 4.83
N ALA A 230 19.07 9.44 5.68
CA ALA A 230 19.15 10.89 5.46
C ALA A 230 20.60 11.39 5.31
N SER A 231 21.55 10.79 6.04
CA SER A 231 22.96 11.18 5.98
C SER A 231 23.74 10.51 4.85
N LYS A 232 23.48 9.22 4.57
CA LYS A 232 24.28 8.44 3.61
C LYS A 232 23.77 8.56 2.18
N PHE A 233 22.49 8.81 1.99
CA PHE A 233 21.86 8.84 0.67
C PHE A 233 21.08 10.15 0.42
N PRO A 234 21.62 11.33 0.76
CA PRO A 234 20.85 12.58 0.86
C PRO A 234 20.15 12.98 -0.44
N ASP A 235 20.73 12.62 -1.59
CA ASP A 235 20.22 13.02 -2.91
C ASP A 235 19.15 12.07 -3.47
N THR A 236 18.99 10.89 -2.86
CA THR A 236 17.96 9.92 -3.26
C THR A 236 16.58 10.37 -2.78
N ALA A 237 15.50 9.93 -3.45
CA ALA A 237 14.13 10.20 -3.01
C ALA A 237 13.89 9.70 -1.58
N SER A 238 14.41 8.51 -1.26
CA SER A 238 14.41 7.96 0.09
C SER A 238 15.19 8.84 1.08
N GLY A 239 16.38 9.32 0.74
CA GLY A 239 17.16 10.26 1.56
C GLY A 239 16.39 11.54 1.90
N LYS A 240 15.76 12.16 0.89
CA LYS A 240 14.92 13.34 1.06
C LYS A 240 13.72 13.06 1.97
N ARG A 241 13.04 11.92 1.78
CA ARG A 241 11.95 11.47 2.67
C ARG A 241 12.44 11.29 4.11
N ALA A 242 13.58 10.66 4.31
CA ALA A 242 14.16 10.48 5.64
C ALA A 242 14.56 11.82 6.29
N GLN A 243 15.11 12.77 5.53
CA GLN A 243 15.39 14.12 6.03
C GLN A 243 14.11 14.85 6.44
N ALA A 244 13.04 14.75 5.66
CA ALA A 244 11.75 15.33 5.99
C ALA A 244 11.18 14.71 7.28
N PHE A 245 11.27 13.39 7.44
CA PHE A 245 10.90 12.69 8.67
C PHE A 245 11.70 13.22 9.88
N MET A 246 13.02 13.30 9.77
CA MET A 246 13.89 13.79 10.86
C MET A 246 13.61 15.26 11.22
N LYS A 247 13.24 16.10 10.26
CA LYS A 247 12.86 17.51 10.52
C LYS A 247 11.55 17.62 11.31
N ARG A 248 10.60 16.72 11.07
CA ARG A 248 9.31 16.68 11.78
C ARG A 248 9.42 16.04 13.16
N HIS A 249 10.42 15.19 13.36
CA HIS A 249 10.64 14.43 14.60
C HIS A 249 12.11 14.55 15.06
N PRO A 250 12.51 15.72 15.60
CA PRO A 250 13.83 15.86 16.20
C PRO A 250 13.91 14.92 17.42
N LEU A 251 14.78 13.91 17.31
CA LEU A 251 15.18 13.05 18.43
C LEU A 251 15.98 13.84 19.46
#